data_AF-T1HYQ6-F1
#
_entry.id   AF-T1HYQ6-F1
#
_cell.length_a   1.000
_cell.length_b   1.000
_cell.length_c   1.000
_cell.angle_alpha   90.00
_cell.angle_beta   90.00
_cell.angle_gamma   90.00
#
_symmetry.space_group_name_H-M   'P 1'
#
loop_
_entity.id
_entity.type
_entity.pdbx_description
1 polymer ?
#
loop_
_entity_poly.entity_id
_entity_poly.type
_entity_poly.pdbx_seq_one_letter_code
_entity_poly.pdbx_strand_id
1 'polypeptide(L)'
;MSAQPFEFIRIFKFTFMLTLIALASEAMGLAISSRLDIVNGIFVGPAMSVPFMLLAAYSFGNAVENIPMWIRVGMYASYLRFGIEGLVMSIYGGPRPHMICPDEEIYCHWNSPKALIKELGMENAEYWFAVILVAFYLVLFKVICYVILRQRLKRSRSTGLVWLVGRFIKRYFNLAH
;
A
#
# COMPACT_ATOMS: atom_id res chain seq x y z
N MET A 1 -6.36 -23.64 11.23
CA MET A 1 -6.49 -22.37 11.96
C MET A 1 -5.28 -22.24 12.86
N SER A 2 -4.56 -21.10 12.84
CA SER A 2 -3.35 -20.91 13.64
C SER A 2 -3.65 -21.19 15.11
N ALA A 3 -2.91 -22.10 15.75
CA ALA A 3 -3.06 -22.51 17.16
C ALA A 3 -2.64 -21.40 18.15
N GLN A 4 -2.90 -20.14 17.80
CA GLN A 4 -2.52 -18.96 18.54
C GLN A 4 -3.61 -18.67 19.58
N PRO A 5 -3.27 -18.38 20.85
CA PRO A 5 -4.26 -18.12 21.90
C PRO A 5 -5.21 -16.98 21.50
N PHE A 6 -6.49 -17.11 21.89
CA PHE A 6 -7.54 -16.13 21.57
C PHE A 6 -7.32 -14.82 22.32
N GLU A 7 -6.51 -13.95 21.73
CA GLU A 7 -6.34 -12.57 22.16
C GLU A 7 -7.21 -11.65 21.30
N PHE A 8 -8.48 -11.50 21.69
CA PHE A 8 -9.48 -10.73 20.93
C PHE A 8 -9.02 -9.33 20.53
N ILE A 9 -8.29 -8.62 21.40
CA ILE A 9 -7.77 -7.28 21.10
C ILE A 9 -6.75 -7.29 19.95
N ARG A 10 -5.90 -8.33 19.86
CA ARG A 10 -4.91 -8.46 18.79
C ARG A 10 -5.56 -8.87 17.48
N ILE A 11 -6.53 -9.80 17.55
CA ILE A 11 -7.34 -10.21 16.40
C ILE A 11 -8.05 -8.98 15.82
N PHE A 12 -8.71 -8.18 16.66
CA PHE A 12 -9.38 -6.96 16.22
C PHE A 12 -8.40 -5.99 15.53
N LYS A 13 -7.25 -5.70 16.16
CA LYS A 13 -6.23 -4.82 15.59
C LYS A 13 -5.69 -5.32 14.24
N PHE A 14 -5.46 -6.63 14.14
CA PHE A 14 -4.95 -7.28 12.93
C PHE A 14 -5.99 -7.23 11.80
N THR A 15 -7.23 -7.65 12.08
CA THR A 15 -8.33 -7.61 11.11
C THR A 15 -8.61 -6.18 10.66
N PHE A 16 -8.64 -5.21 11.58
CA PHE A 16 -8.84 -3.81 11.26
C PHE A 16 -7.77 -3.27 10.30
N MET A 17 -6.49 -3.58 10.56
CA MET A 17 -5.40 -3.20 9.65
C MET A 17 -5.53 -3.86 8.28
N LEU A 18 -5.86 -5.16 8.22
CA LEU A 18 -6.09 -5.85 6.96
C LEU A 18 -7.24 -5.22 6.15
N THR A 19 -8.34 -4.85 6.81
CA THR A 19 -9.46 -4.17 6.15
C THR A 19 -9.02 -2.82 5.59
N LEU A 20 -8.24 -2.03 6.32
CA LEU A 20 -7.70 -0.76 5.82
C LEU A 20 -6.78 -0.94 4.61
N ILE A 21 -5.87 -1.92 4.66
CA ILE A 21 -4.98 -2.24 3.54
C ILE A 21 -5.80 -2.67 2.32
N ALA A 22 -6.79 -3.54 2.51
CA ALA A 22 -7.66 -4.00 1.42
C ALA A 22 -8.43 -2.85 0.76
N LEU A 23 -9.01 -1.94 1.56
CA LEU A 23 -9.71 -0.76 1.05
C LEU A 23 -8.76 0.20 0.31
N ALA A 24 -7.53 0.36 0.78
CA ALA A 24 -6.51 1.16 0.10
C ALA A 24 -6.09 0.52 -1.24
N SER A 25 -5.88 -0.80 -1.27
CA SER A 25 -5.58 -1.55 -2.50
C SER A 25 -6.73 -1.47 -3.51
N GLU A 26 -7.98 -1.57 -3.06
CA GLU A 26 -9.17 -1.40 -3.90
C GLU A 26 -9.24 0.01 -4.49
N ALA A 27 -9.00 1.05 -3.68
CA ALA A 27 -8.99 2.44 -4.14
C ALA A 27 -7.93 2.68 -5.22
N MET A 28 -6.73 2.10 -5.04
CA MET A 28 -5.66 2.15 -6.03
C MET A 28 -6.04 1.41 -7.31
N GLY A 29 -6.63 0.22 -7.21
CA GLY A 29 -7.11 -0.55 -8.35
C GLY A 29 -8.15 0.22 -9.16
N LEU A 30 -9.14 0.80 -8.49
CA LEU A 30 -10.15 1.66 -9.13
C LEU A 30 -9.53 2.87 -9.84
N ALA A 31 -8.52 3.50 -9.25
CA ALA A 31 -7.81 4.60 -9.88
C ALA A 31 -7.12 4.17 -11.19
N ILE A 32 -6.46 3.01 -11.21
CA ILE A 32 -5.80 2.46 -12.40
C ILE A 32 -6.83 2.09 -13.48
N SER A 33 -7.86 1.33 -13.13
CA SER A 33 -8.92 0.90 -14.05
C SER A 33 -9.75 2.06 -14.60
N SER A 34 -9.83 3.20 -13.90
CA SER A 34 -10.55 4.37 -14.39
C SER A 34 -9.85 5.06 -15.58
N ARG A 35 -8.53 4.88 -15.74
CA ARG A 35 -7.72 5.45 -16.83
C ARG A 35 -7.44 4.48 -17.97
N LEU A 36 -7.24 3.21 -17.66
CA LEU A 36 -6.77 2.22 -18.63
C LEU A 36 -7.93 1.38 -19.17
N ASP A 37 -7.76 0.85 -20.39
CA ASP A 37 -8.63 -0.20 -20.90
C ASP A 37 -8.48 -1.47 -20.07
N ILE A 38 -9.51 -2.32 -20.08
CA ILE A 38 -9.61 -3.50 -19.20
C ILE A 38 -8.38 -4.40 -19.30
N VAL A 39 -7.89 -4.65 -20.52
CA VAL A 39 -6.70 -5.48 -20.77
C VAL A 39 -5.46 -4.87 -20.10
N ASN A 40 -5.20 -3.58 -20.34
CA ASN A 40 -4.04 -2.89 -19.77
C ASN A 40 -4.15 -2.75 -18.24
N GLY A 41 -5.36 -2.54 -17.72
CA GLY A 41 -5.61 -2.43 -16.28
C GLY A 41 -5.25 -3.72 -15.53
N ILE A 42 -5.58 -4.89 -16.08
CA ILE A 42 -5.28 -6.19 -15.48
C ILE A 42 -3.76 -6.44 -15.41
N PHE A 43 -2.98 -5.99 -16.40
CA PHE A 43 -1.51 -6.13 -16.37
C PHE A 43 -0.83 -5.11 -15.44
N VAL A 44 -1.30 -3.85 -15.45
CA VAL A 44 -0.66 -2.77 -14.68
C VAL A 44 -0.87 -2.95 -13.17
N GLY A 45 -2.00 -3.50 -12.72
CA GLY A 45 -2.25 -3.73 -11.30
C GLY A 45 -1.13 -4.55 -10.62
N PRO A 46 -0.87 -5.80 -11.05
CA PRO A 46 0.23 -6.62 -10.55
C PRO A 46 1.61 -6.02 -10.79
N ALA A 47 1.83 -5.43 -11.97
CA ALA A 47 3.11 -4.79 -12.30
C ALA A 47 3.46 -3.63 -11.34
N MET A 48 2.46 -2.96 -10.77
CA MET A 48 2.64 -1.93 -9.75
C MET A 48 2.67 -2.51 -8.33
N SER A 49 1.85 -3.51 -8.02
CA SER A 49 1.76 -4.05 -6.65
C SER A 49 3.03 -4.79 -6.22
N VAL A 50 3.68 -5.52 -7.14
CA VAL A 50 4.91 -6.28 -6.83
C VAL A 50 6.05 -5.34 -6.39
N PRO A 51 6.40 -4.27 -7.13
CA PRO A 51 7.39 -3.31 -6.66
C PRO A 51 7.05 -2.65 -5.32
N PHE A 52 5.77 -2.30 -5.09
CA PHE A 52 5.35 -1.72 -3.82
C PHE A 52 5.54 -2.69 -2.64
N MET A 53 5.29 -3.98 -2.87
CA MET A 53 5.50 -5.03 -1.88
C MET A 53 6.99 -5.27 -1.62
N LEU A 54 7.82 -5.30 -2.66
CA LEU A 54 9.27 -5.44 -2.54
C LEU A 54 9.91 -4.26 -1.79
N LEU A 55 9.49 -3.04 -2.10
CA LEU A 55 9.92 -1.84 -1.36
C LEU A 55 9.50 -1.92 0.11
N ALA A 56 8.27 -2.38 0.40
CA ALA A 56 7.80 -2.52 1.78
C ALA A 56 8.63 -3.54 2.58
N ALA A 57 9.07 -4.63 1.95
CA ALA A 57 9.88 -5.69 2.56
C ALA A 57 11.39 -5.38 2.62
N TYR A 58 11.87 -4.33 1.95
CA TYR A 58 13.31 -4.03 1.87
C TYR A 58 13.95 -3.72 3.24
N SER A 59 13.16 -3.36 4.26
CA SER A 59 13.67 -3.18 5.64
C SER A 59 13.97 -4.50 6.35
N PHE A 60 13.54 -5.64 5.83
CA PHE A 60 13.68 -6.92 6.54
C PHE A 60 15.15 -7.34 6.51
N GLY A 61 15.75 -7.54 7.68
CA GLY A 61 17.17 -7.89 7.83
C GLY A 61 18.13 -6.72 7.69
N ASN A 62 17.65 -5.51 7.37
CA ASN A 62 18.47 -4.31 7.24
C ASN A 62 17.99 -3.22 8.19
N ALA A 63 18.89 -2.69 9.01
CA ALA A 63 18.58 -1.48 9.76
C ALA A 63 18.20 -0.35 8.79
N VAL A 64 17.08 0.33 9.05
CA VAL A 64 16.56 1.39 8.18
C VAL A 64 17.62 2.47 7.92
N GLU A 65 18.51 2.69 8.88
CA GLU A 65 19.63 3.63 8.81
C GLU A 65 20.65 3.31 7.72
N ASN A 66 20.88 2.03 7.42
CA ASN A 66 21.84 1.56 6.42
C ASN A 66 21.30 1.62 4.98
N ILE A 67 20.00 1.84 4.82
CA ILE A 67 19.33 1.86 3.51
C ILE A 67 19.60 3.21 2.82
N PRO A 68 20.05 3.23 1.55
CA PRO A 68 20.30 4.47 0.81
C PRO A 68 19.04 5.33 0.70
N MET A 69 19.22 6.65 0.71
CA MET A 69 18.14 7.64 0.82
C MET A 69 17.04 7.48 -0.25
N TRP A 70 17.41 7.21 -1.51
CA TRP A 70 16.46 7.05 -2.61
C TRP A 70 15.51 5.86 -2.42
N ILE A 71 16.04 4.73 -1.93
CA ILE A 71 15.21 3.55 -1.62
C ILE A 71 14.32 3.87 -0.43
N ARG A 72 14.86 4.52 0.61
CA ARG A 72 14.10 4.91 1.80
C ARG A 72 12.87 5.77 1.46
N VAL A 73 13.02 6.73 0.53
CA VAL A 73 11.89 7.51 0.02
C VAL A 73 10.86 6.61 -0.68
N GLY A 74 11.30 5.67 -1.50
CA GLY A 74 10.42 4.69 -2.16
C GLY A 74 9.67 3.80 -1.16
N MET A 75 10.32 3.39 -0.08
CA MET A 75 9.71 2.61 1.00
C MET A 75 8.59 3.40 1.68
N TYR A 76 8.87 4.65 2.08
CA TYR A 76 7.87 5.52 2.70
C TYR A 76 6.77 5.96 1.72
N ALA A 77 7.00 5.92 0.41
CA ALA A 77 5.95 6.17 -0.57
C ALA A 77 4.96 5.00 -0.71
N SER A 78 5.35 3.79 -0.30
CA SER A 78 4.51 2.59 -0.37
C SER A 78 3.56 2.48 0.82
N TYR A 79 2.24 2.53 0.58
CA TYR A 79 1.24 2.30 1.64
C TYR A 79 1.38 0.90 2.27
N LEU A 80 1.93 -0.08 1.54
CA LEU A 80 2.18 -1.42 2.04
C LEU A 80 3.26 -1.44 3.12
N ARG A 81 4.22 -0.50 3.11
CA ARG A 81 5.23 -0.39 4.17
C ARG A 81 4.59 -0.18 5.54
N PHE A 82 3.73 0.84 5.64
CA PHE A 82 2.98 1.13 6.86
C PHE A 82 1.94 0.04 7.18
N GLY A 83 1.37 -0.59 6.15
CA GLY A 83 0.51 -1.75 6.32
C GLY A 83 1.21 -2.90 7.05
N ILE A 84 2.41 -3.29 6.60
CA ILE A 84 3.23 -4.33 7.24
C ILE A 84 3.62 -3.90 8.66
N GLU A 85 4.08 -2.66 8.87
CA GLU A 85 4.40 -2.15 10.21
C GLU A 85 3.21 -2.30 11.18
N GLY A 86 2.01 -1.91 10.75
CA GLY A 86 0.80 -2.06 11.56
C GLY A 86 0.40 -3.52 11.81
N LEU A 87 0.58 -4.41 10.82
CA LEU A 87 0.33 -5.85 10.98
C LEU A 87 1.31 -6.47 11.99
N VAL A 88 2.60 -6.19 11.85
CA VAL A 88 3.65 -6.68 12.77
C VAL A 88 3.37 -6.15 14.18
N MET A 89 3.07 -4.87 14.36
CA MET A 89 2.76 -4.29 15.66
C MET A 89 1.44 -4.80 16.25
N SER A 90 0.46 -5.20 15.43
CA SER A 90 -0.78 -5.82 15.93
C SER A 90 -0.55 -7.22 16.53
N ILE A 91 0.41 -7.98 15.99
CA ILE A 91 0.74 -9.33 16.44
C ILE A 91 1.79 -9.28 17.55
N TYR A 92 2.93 -8.65 17.29
CA TYR A 92 4.13 -8.70 18.12
C TYR A 92 4.33 -7.47 19.01
N GLY A 93 3.58 -6.39 18.79
CA GLY A 93 3.71 -5.16 19.58
C GLY A 93 3.14 -5.23 21.00
N GLY A 94 3.44 -4.22 21.80
CA GLY A 94 2.98 -4.07 23.18
C GLY A 94 3.69 -5.00 24.18
N PRO A 95 3.18 -5.11 25.44
CA PRO A 95 3.73 -6.03 26.44
C PRO A 95 3.30 -7.46 26.11
N ARG A 96 4.01 -8.10 25.18
CA ARG A 96 3.82 -9.52 24.87
C ARG A 96 4.82 -10.36 25.67
N PRO A 97 4.38 -11.44 26.34
CA PRO A 97 5.31 -12.37 26.98
C PRO A 97 6.19 -13.06 25.92
N HIS A 98 7.27 -13.65 26.41
CA HIS A 98 8.16 -14.51 25.64
C HIS A 98 7.38 -15.60 24.88
N MET A 99 7.76 -15.83 23.62
CA MET A 99 7.13 -16.83 22.78
C MET A 99 7.58 -18.23 23.23
N ILE A 100 6.67 -19.20 23.11
CA ILE A 100 6.97 -20.59 23.46
C ILE A 100 7.93 -21.13 22.39
N CYS A 101 9.10 -21.58 22.82
CA CYS A 101 10.06 -22.26 21.97
C CYS A 101 9.98 -23.77 22.19
N PRO A 102 10.29 -24.61 21.19
CA PRO A 102 10.33 -26.05 21.36
C PRO A 102 11.33 -26.45 22.45
N ASP A 103 10.97 -27.40 23.30
CA ASP A 103 11.84 -27.88 24.38
C ASP A 103 13.12 -28.58 23.87
N GLU A 104 13.14 -28.95 22.59
CA GLU A 104 14.25 -29.61 21.89
C GLU A 104 15.38 -28.63 21.49
N GLU A 105 15.11 -27.32 21.49
CA GLU A 105 16.08 -26.30 21.05
C GLU A 105 16.71 -25.54 22.22
N ILE A 106 18.04 -25.63 22.35
CA ILE A 106 18.82 -24.93 23.38
C ILE A 106 18.85 -23.41 23.12
N TYR A 107 18.69 -22.98 21.88
CA TYR A 107 18.74 -21.58 21.46
C TYR A 107 17.55 -21.20 20.60
N CYS A 108 16.77 -20.22 21.06
CA CYS A 108 15.61 -19.70 20.35
C CYS A 108 15.76 -18.19 20.13
N HIS A 109 16.23 -17.80 18.95
CA HIS A 109 16.47 -16.40 18.59
C HIS A 109 15.18 -15.56 18.69
N TRP A 110 14.08 -16.11 18.18
CA TRP A 110 12.77 -15.45 18.15
C TRP A 110 11.93 -15.69 19.40
N ASN A 111 12.54 -16.07 20.52
CA ASN A 111 11.83 -16.10 21.81
C ASN A 111 11.30 -14.69 22.18
N SER A 112 12.12 -13.66 21.93
CA SER A 112 11.72 -12.29 22.21
C SER A 112 11.03 -11.64 21.00
N PRO A 113 9.78 -11.15 21.12
CA PRO A 113 9.11 -10.45 20.03
C PRO A 113 9.84 -9.15 19.64
N LYS A 114 10.60 -8.57 20.57
CA LYS A 114 11.45 -7.38 20.32
C LYS A 114 12.61 -7.69 19.38
N ALA A 115 13.25 -8.85 19.47
CA ALA A 115 14.30 -9.24 18.52
C ALA A 115 13.76 -9.35 17.09
N LEU A 116 12.57 -9.92 16.93
CA LEU A 116 11.91 -9.99 15.63
C LEU A 116 11.59 -8.59 15.05
N ILE A 117 11.03 -7.70 15.87
CA ILE A 117 10.72 -6.32 15.44
C ILE A 117 11.99 -5.55 15.04
N LYS A 118 13.09 -5.79 15.77
CA LYS A 118 14.41 -5.25 15.44
C LYS A 118 14.94 -5.75 14.10
N GLU A 119 14.87 -7.05 13.88
CA GLU A 119 15.33 -7.69 12.65
C GLU A 119 14.51 -7.23 11.43
N LEU A 120 13.22 -6.93 11.61
CA LEU A 120 12.36 -6.37 10.58
C LEU A 120 12.60 -4.86 10.29
N GLY A 121 13.44 -4.20 11.09
CA GLY A 121 13.70 -2.76 10.99
C GLY A 121 12.47 -1.91 11.36
N MET A 122 11.74 -2.31 12.40
CA MET A 122 10.48 -1.68 12.83
C MET A 122 10.48 -1.28 14.31
N GLU A 123 11.66 -1.05 14.91
CA GLU A 123 11.80 -0.75 16.34
C GLU A 123 11.00 0.48 16.80
N ASN A 124 10.90 1.50 15.95
CA ASN A 124 10.19 2.76 16.22
C ASN A 124 8.77 2.80 15.63
N ALA A 125 8.24 1.65 15.16
CA ALA A 125 6.92 1.60 14.55
C ALA A 125 5.82 1.62 15.62
N GLU A 126 4.85 2.52 15.45
CA GLU A 126 3.69 2.64 16.33
C GLU A 126 2.42 2.22 15.60
N TYR A 127 1.60 1.37 16.22
CA TYR A 127 0.40 0.81 15.58
C TYR A 127 -0.57 1.90 15.10
N TRP A 128 -0.90 2.85 15.96
CA TRP A 128 -1.85 3.92 15.62
C TRP A 128 -1.31 4.89 14.59
N PHE A 129 0.00 5.10 14.58
CA PHE A 129 0.65 5.92 13.56
C PHE A 129 0.55 5.24 12.18
N ALA A 130 0.81 3.93 12.12
CA ALA A 130 0.63 3.13 10.90
C ALA A 130 -0.83 3.16 10.40
N VAL A 131 -1.81 3.04 11.30
CA VAL A 131 -3.25 3.16 10.98
C VAL A 131 -3.54 4.50 10.28
N ILE A 132 -3.09 5.61 10.86
CA ILE A 132 -3.33 6.97 10.35
C ILE A 132 -2.71 7.12 8.95
N LEU A 133 -1.48 6.63 8.75
CA LEU A 133 -0.81 6.73 7.47
C LEU A 133 -1.51 5.89 6.39
N VAL A 134 -1.90 4.64 6.69
CA VAL A 134 -2.65 3.81 5.72
C VAL A 134 -4.01 4.46 5.38
N ALA A 135 -4.70 5.03 6.38
CA ALA A 135 -5.95 5.76 6.15
C ALA A 135 -5.73 7.02 5.29
N PHE A 136 -4.63 7.74 5.49
CA PHE A 136 -4.25 8.86 4.64
C PHE A 136 -4.04 8.43 3.19
N TYR A 137 -3.33 7.33 2.93
CA TYR A 137 -3.16 6.78 1.58
C TYR A 137 -4.48 6.36 0.94
N LEU A 138 -5.39 5.75 1.71
CA LEU A 138 -6.72 5.41 1.23
C LEU A 138 -7.46 6.65 0.74
N VAL A 139 -7.50 7.71 1.54
CA VAL A 139 -8.15 8.98 1.16
C VAL A 139 -7.46 9.57 -0.07
N LEU A 140 -6.13 9.59 -0.11
CA LEU A 140 -5.35 10.07 -1.24
C LEU A 140 -5.72 9.34 -2.54
N PHE A 141 -5.77 7.99 -2.53
CA PHE A 141 -6.14 7.21 -3.70
C PHE A 141 -7.59 7.44 -4.13
N LYS A 142 -8.52 7.57 -3.19
CA LYS A 142 -9.92 7.92 -3.50
C LYS A 142 -10.03 9.31 -4.13
N VAL A 143 -9.29 10.30 -3.63
CA VAL A 143 -9.24 11.66 -4.22
C VAL A 143 -8.66 11.63 -5.63
N ILE A 144 -7.55 10.92 -5.84
CA ILE A 144 -6.94 10.75 -7.17
C ILE A 144 -7.94 10.09 -8.12
N CYS A 145 -8.59 9.00 -7.70
CA CYS A 145 -9.62 8.32 -8.49
C CYS A 145 -10.79 9.26 -8.83
N TYR A 146 -11.28 10.03 -7.86
CA TYR A 146 -12.35 11.00 -8.07
C TYR A 146 -11.96 12.08 -9.09
N VAL A 147 -10.75 12.64 -8.96
CA VAL A 147 -10.24 13.65 -9.90
C VAL A 147 -10.13 13.08 -11.31
N ILE A 148 -9.58 11.88 -11.46
CA ILE A 148 -9.46 11.20 -12.77
C ILE A 148 -10.83 10.97 -13.38
N LEU A 149 -11.78 10.42 -12.61
CA LEU A 149 -13.12 10.13 -13.09
C LEU A 149 -13.87 11.41 -13.47
N ARG A 150 -13.73 12.48 -12.67
CA ARG A 150 -14.32 13.79 -12.96
C ARG A 150 -13.72 14.39 -14.23
N GLN A 151 -12.41 14.27 -14.44
CA GLN A 151 -11.76 14.71 -15.68
C GLN A 151 -12.27 13.91 -16.89
N ARG A 152 -12.42 12.58 -16.76
CA ARG A 152 -12.97 11.72 -17.83
C ARG A 152 -14.41 12.10 -18.18
N LEU A 153 -15.28 12.33 -17.20
CA LEU A 153 -16.67 12.72 -17.42
C LEU A 153 -16.79 14.13 -18.01
N LYS A 154 -15.99 15.10 -17.53
CA LYS A 154 -15.92 16.44 -18.12
C LYS A 154 -15.40 16.39 -19.56
N ARG A 155 -14.37 15.58 -19.83
CA ARG A 155 -13.83 15.38 -21.18
C ARG A 155 -14.80 14.65 -22.08
N SER A 156 -15.62 13.73 -21.58
CA SER A 156 -16.70 13.08 -22.34
C SER A 156 -17.82 14.08 -22.70
N ARG A 157 -18.18 14.99 -21.80
CA ARG A 157 -19.10 16.09 -22.11
C ARG A 157 -18.48 17.13 -23.06
N SER A 158 -17.16 17.32 -22.96
CA SER A 158 -16.35 18.19 -23.82
C SER A 158 -15.80 17.47 -25.06
N THR A 159 -16.11 16.19 -25.30
CA THR A 159 -15.74 15.57 -26.58
C THR A 159 -16.59 16.13 -27.69
N GLY A 160 -17.79 16.67 -27.43
CA GLY A 160 -18.53 17.43 -28.44
C GLY A 160 -17.80 18.71 -28.87
N LEU A 161 -17.33 19.51 -27.90
CA LEU A 161 -16.70 20.81 -28.17
C LEU A 161 -15.25 20.68 -28.65
N VAL A 162 -14.44 19.76 -28.10
CA VAL A 162 -13.07 19.51 -28.57
C VAL A 162 -13.07 18.77 -29.92
N TRP A 163 -14.04 17.89 -30.18
CA TRP A 163 -14.24 17.30 -31.51
C TRP A 163 -14.80 18.31 -32.52
N LEU A 164 -15.71 19.21 -32.12
CA LEU A 164 -16.19 20.31 -32.97
C LEU A 164 -15.06 21.28 -33.28
N VAL A 165 -14.29 21.74 -32.29
CA VAL A 165 -13.14 22.62 -32.49
C VAL A 165 -12.06 21.92 -33.32
N GLY A 166 -11.78 20.63 -33.07
CA GLY A 166 -10.89 19.84 -33.92
C GLY A 166 -11.40 19.68 -35.36
N ARG A 167 -12.72 19.52 -35.56
CA ARG A 167 -13.38 19.45 -36.87
C ARG A 167 -13.42 20.81 -37.57
N PHE A 168 -13.59 21.91 -36.83
CA PHE A 168 -13.58 23.28 -37.36
C PHE A 168 -12.17 23.70 -37.76
N ILE A 169 -11.17 23.43 -36.93
CA ILE A 169 -9.75 23.66 -37.26
C ILE A 169 -9.37 22.86 -38.51
N LYS A 170 -9.74 21.57 -38.57
CA LYS A 170 -9.48 20.71 -39.75
C LYS A 170 -10.27 21.12 -41.01
N ARG A 171 -11.36 21.88 -40.87
CA ARG A 171 -12.18 22.37 -41.99
C ARG A 171 -11.71 23.72 -42.52
N TYR A 172 -11.08 24.55 -41.70
CA TYR A 172 -10.52 25.86 -42.10
C TYR A 172 -9.04 25.79 -42.47
N PHE A 173 -8.26 24.99 -41.76
CA PHE A 173 -6.89 24.68 -42.14
C PHE A 173 -6.92 23.42 -43.02
N ASN A 174 -7.08 23.64 -44.33
CA ASN A 174 -6.68 22.68 -45.36
C ASN A 174 -5.18 22.38 -45.21
N LEU A 175 -4.81 21.51 -44.28
CA LEU A 175 -3.51 20.84 -44.32
C LEU A 175 -3.63 19.71 -45.35
N ALA A 176 -3.75 20.15 -46.60
CA ALA A 176 -3.23 19.44 -47.74
C ALA A 176 -1.72 19.69 -47.74
N HIS A 177 -0.98 18.76 -47.14
CA HIS A 177 0.23 18.21 -47.77
C HIS A 177 0.62 16.89 -47.12
#